data_AF-A0A9P4Y7F5-F1
#
_entry.id   AF-A0A9P4Y7F5-F1
#
_cell.length_a   1.000
_cell.length_b   1.000
_cell.length_c   1.000
_cell.angle_alpha   90.00
_cell.angle_beta   90.00
_cell.angle_gamma   90.00
#
_symmetry.space_group_name_H-M   'P 1'
#
loop_
_entity.id
_entity.type
_entity.pdbx_description
1 polymer ?
#
loop_
_entity_poly.entity_id
_entity_poly.type
_entity_poly.pdbx_seq_one_letter_code
_entity_poly.pdbx_strand_id
1 'polypeptide(L)'
;MVSKPAVMARRLLFLLEDRIPAHMATTSKVVQASGRPSRLIRYWLPAGILLVSSSTILRILVNRKADIVNWIRDFGVTARDFWLNWVVEPVRKVIGTIRHDSQSEIAIMSRDSLKADRESLERMVVDFAVDKPSLAGASAPLSEAQIVDIRAKVKEGDVTPVLKAFEQDLRQPFVGALRGDLVRSLLIQVQKTKVDLEVAISGIDALLRSQELVFGFVGLTPGILVSVAVLSYLRGMLFSNRRGAQRHGERVGRCVRTLRSIDRIFSEATPSQNNLLSYKDHGLLVTEVHILRNLVSAGRLMPREIESEFLEDLDDLANVKGIQIQQRALERIRWAYARWLQTN
;
A
#
# COMPACT_ATOMS: atom_id res chain seq x y z
N MET A 1 23.37 -70.69 -4.66
CA MET A 1 22.48 -69.64 -4.12
C MET A 1 22.67 -68.37 -4.93
N VAL A 2 21.84 -68.15 -5.96
CA VAL A 2 21.90 -66.90 -6.75
C VAL A 2 21.39 -65.78 -5.86
N SER A 3 22.24 -64.80 -5.59
CA SER A 3 21.93 -63.71 -4.67
C SER A 3 20.69 -62.95 -5.15
N LYS A 4 19.65 -62.92 -4.30
CA LYS A 4 18.42 -62.11 -4.46
C LYS A 4 18.66 -60.69 -5.02
N PRO A 5 19.75 -59.97 -4.68
CA PRO A 5 20.05 -58.67 -5.29
C PRO A 5 20.34 -58.70 -6.80
N ALA A 6 21.02 -59.73 -7.32
CA ALA A 6 21.37 -59.80 -8.75
C ALA A 6 20.15 -60.00 -9.65
N VAL A 7 19.16 -60.76 -9.18
CA VAL A 7 17.88 -60.95 -9.88
C VAL A 7 17.03 -59.68 -9.85
N MET A 8 17.05 -58.95 -8.74
CA MET A 8 16.40 -57.64 -8.65
C MET A 8 17.07 -56.60 -9.55
N ALA A 9 18.40 -56.56 -9.60
CA ALA A 9 19.14 -55.66 -10.48
C ALA A 9 18.81 -55.91 -11.97
N ARG A 10 18.73 -57.17 -12.40
CA ARG A 10 18.32 -57.52 -13.78
C ARG A 10 16.88 -57.13 -14.09
N ARG A 11 15.95 -57.32 -13.14
CA ARG A 11 14.55 -56.89 -13.30
C ARG A 11 14.42 -55.37 -13.36
N LEU A 12 15.20 -54.65 -12.56
CA LEU A 12 15.23 -53.18 -12.58
C LEU A 12 15.81 -52.65 -13.89
N LEU A 13 16.90 -53.24 -14.39
CA LEU A 13 17.47 -52.89 -15.69
C LEU A 13 16.47 -53.16 -16.82
N PHE A 14 15.81 -54.32 -16.82
CA PHE A 14 14.77 -54.63 -17.81
C PHE A 14 13.57 -53.67 -17.75
N LEU A 15 13.14 -53.27 -16.54
CA LEU A 15 12.10 -52.27 -16.39
C LEU A 15 12.54 -50.89 -16.92
N LEU A 16 13.79 -50.51 -16.66
CA LEU A 16 14.35 -49.21 -17.06
C LEU A 16 14.60 -49.11 -18.57
N GLU A 17 15.19 -50.14 -19.18
CA GLU A 17 15.59 -50.13 -20.59
C GLU A 17 14.42 -50.39 -21.54
N ASP A 18 13.46 -51.24 -21.15
CA ASP A 18 12.47 -51.75 -22.10
C ASP A 18 11.04 -51.30 -21.75
N ARG A 19 10.62 -51.48 -20.49
CA ARG A 19 9.22 -51.24 -20.09
C ARG A 19 8.87 -49.77 -19.93
N ILE A 20 9.75 -48.95 -19.36
CA ILE A 20 9.50 -47.51 -19.20
C ILE A 20 9.42 -46.80 -20.56
N PRO A 21 10.38 -46.98 -21.50
CA PRO A 21 10.31 -46.31 -22.80
C PRO A 21 9.10 -46.76 -23.62
N ALA A 22 8.76 -48.06 -23.59
CA ALA A 22 7.57 -48.58 -24.25
C ALA A 22 6.27 -47.99 -23.68
N HIS A 23 6.18 -47.85 -22.35
CA HIS A 23 5.05 -47.19 -21.70
C HIS A 23 4.97 -45.69 -22.01
N MET A 24 6.10 -44.99 -22.10
CA MET A 24 6.12 -43.58 -22.51
C MET A 24 5.64 -43.41 -23.96
N ALA A 25 6.07 -44.27 -24.88
CA ALA A 25 5.67 -44.22 -26.28
C ALA A 25 4.16 -44.51 -26.47
N THR A 26 3.63 -45.50 -25.76
CA THR A 26 2.18 -45.80 -25.79
C THR A 26 1.35 -44.70 -25.15
N THR A 27 1.78 -44.16 -24.01
CA THR A 27 1.10 -43.04 -23.35
C THR A 27 1.09 -41.80 -24.24
N SER A 28 2.19 -41.48 -24.93
CA SER A 28 2.24 -40.35 -25.86
C SER A 28 1.24 -40.48 -27.01
N LYS A 29 1.11 -41.68 -27.61
CA LYS A 29 0.12 -41.95 -28.66
C LYS A 29 -1.32 -41.78 -28.17
N VAL A 30 -1.64 -42.28 -26.97
CA VAL A 30 -2.98 -42.12 -26.37
C VAL A 30 -3.25 -40.65 -26.02
N VAL A 31 -2.25 -39.92 -25.53
CA VAL A 31 -2.37 -38.48 -25.24
C VAL A 31 -2.54 -37.65 -26.52
N GLN A 32 -1.95 -38.05 -27.64
CA GLN A 32 -2.20 -37.38 -28.93
C GLN A 32 -3.60 -37.66 -29.47
N ALA A 33 -4.09 -38.89 -29.39
CA ALA A 33 -5.42 -39.27 -29.87
C ALA A 33 -6.55 -38.70 -29.01
N SER A 34 -6.38 -38.70 -27.69
CA SER A 34 -7.38 -38.23 -26.70
C SER A 34 -7.02 -36.85 -26.13
N GLY A 35 -6.10 -36.13 -26.77
CA GLY A 35 -5.58 -34.85 -26.34
C GLY A 35 -6.58 -33.71 -26.49
N ARG A 36 -6.20 -32.53 -26.01
CA ARG A 36 -7.05 -31.33 -26.13
C ARG A 36 -7.17 -30.94 -27.62
N PRO A 37 -8.38 -30.67 -28.14
CA PRO A 37 -8.57 -30.26 -29.52
C PRO A 37 -7.82 -28.96 -29.82
N SER A 38 -7.36 -28.81 -31.07
CA SER A 38 -6.56 -27.66 -31.51
C SER A 38 -7.29 -26.34 -31.29
N ARG A 39 -6.53 -25.23 -31.18
CA ARG A 39 -7.13 -23.89 -30.92
C ARG A 39 -8.16 -23.49 -31.97
N LEU A 40 -7.98 -23.92 -33.24
CA LEU A 40 -8.92 -23.67 -34.33
C LEU A 40 -10.28 -24.33 -34.05
N ILE A 41 -10.30 -25.58 -33.57
CA ILE A 41 -11.51 -26.31 -33.16
C ILE A 41 -12.11 -25.75 -31.87
N ARG A 42 -11.36 -24.99 -31.07
CA ARG A 42 -11.91 -24.35 -29.87
C ARG A 42 -12.56 -22.99 -30.16
N TYR A 43 -12.06 -22.29 -31.16
CA TYR A 43 -12.48 -20.93 -31.48
C TYR A 43 -13.36 -20.82 -32.73
N TRP A 44 -13.71 -21.93 -33.41
CA TRP A 44 -14.59 -21.88 -34.59
C TRP A 44 -15.96 -21.26 -34.28
N LEU A 45 -16.54 -21.54 -33.11
CA LEU A 45 -17.87 -21.06 -32.75
C LEU A 45 -17.85 -19.56 -32.40
N PRO A 46 -16.94 -19.05 -31.54
CA PRO A 46 -16.74 -17.62 -31.39
C PRO A 46 -16.38 -16.91 -32.71
N ALA A 47 -15.50 -17.49 -33.53
CA ALA A 47 -15.10 -16.91 -34.82
C ALA A 47 -16.26 -16.90 -35.82
N GLY A 48 -17.10 -17.94 -35.84
CA GLY A 48 -18.30 -18.03 -36.66
C GLY A 48 -19.34 -17.00 -36.25
N ILE A 49 -19.60 -16.84 -34.94
CA ILE A 49 -20.45 -15.76 -34.41
C ILE A 49 -19.89 -14.40 -34.81
N LEU A 50 -18.57 -14.20 -34.68
CA LEU A 50 -17.91 -12.94 -35.05
C LEU A 50 -18.03 -12.66 -36.56
N LEU A 51 -17.89 -13.68 -37.41
CA LEU A 51 -18.09 -13.55 -38.86
C LEU A 51 -19.55 -13.22 -39.23
N VAL A 52 -20.53 -13.91 -38.64
CA VAL A 52 -21.96 -13.64 -38.89
C VAL A 52 -22.37 -12.25 -38.37
N SER A 53 -21.88 -11.89 -37.18
CA SER A 53 -22.11 -10.55 -36.61
C SER A 53 -21.23 -9.47 -37.24
N SER A 54 -20.23 -9.83 -38.05
CA SER A 54 -19.29 -8.89 -38.68
C SER A 54 -20.03 -7.86 -39.51
N SER A 55 -21.03 -8.26 -40.30
CA SER A 55 -21.83 -7.34 -41.11
C SER A 55 -22.58 -6.31 -40.24
N THR A 56 -23.14 -6.73 -39.11
CA THR A 56 -23.87 -5.84 -38.19
C THR A 56 -22.91 -4.92 -37.43
N ILE A 57 -21.78 -5.45 -36.96
CA ILE A 57 -20.72 -4.69 -36.30
C ILE A 57 -20.16 -3.65 -37.26
N LEU A 58 -19.86 -4.03 -38.51
CA LEU A 58 -19.36 -3.13 -39.54
C LEU A 58 -20.39 -2.04 -39.88
N ARG A 59 -21.68 -2.40 -39.98
CA ARG A 59 -22.76 -1.42 -40.23
C ARG A 59 -22.91 -0.41 -39.09
N ILE A 60 -22.81 -0.86 -37.84
CA ILE A 60 -22.82 0.01 -36.65
C ILE A 60 -21.56 0.88 -36.63
N LEU A 61 -20.39 0.30 -36.90
CA LEU A 61 -19.10 1.01 -36.90
C LEU A 61 -19.05 2.09 -37.98
N VAL A 62 -19.57 1.82 -39.18
CA VAL A 62 -19.61 2.78 -40.29
C VAL A 62 -20.68 3.85 -40.04
N ASN A 63 -21.88 3.49 -39.59
CA ASN A 63 -22.94 4.47 -39.30
C ASN A 63 -22.64 5.34 -38.08
N ARG A 64 -21.93 4.82 -37.07
CA ARG A 64 -21.56 5.54 -35.85
C ARG A 64 -20.08 5.91 -35.79
N LYS A 65 -19.38 5.95 -36.93
CA LYS A 65 -17.96 6.35 -36.96
C LYS A 65 -17.72 7.72 -36.32
N ALA A 66 -18.64 8.66 -36.55
CA ALA A 66 -18.57 10.00 -36.00
C ALA A 66 -18.73 9.97 -34.47
N ASP A 67 -19.73 9.24 -33.97
CA ASP A 67 -19.94 9.04 -32.54
C ASP A 67 -18.74 8.38 -31.86
N ILE A 68 -18.13 7.38 -32.49
CA ILE A 68 -16.96 6.67 -31.95
C ILE A 68 -15.74 7.59 -31.91
N VAL A 69 -15.50 8.36 -32.96
CA VAL A 69 -14.38 9.33 -33.00
C VAL A 69 -14.59 10.41 -31.94
N ASN A 70 -15.82 10.90 -31.77
CA ASN A 70 -16.16 11.85 -30.70
C ASN A 70 -15.95 11.20 -29.33
N TRP A 71 -16.42 9.98 -29.11
CA TRP A 71 -16.26 9.28 -27.84
C TRP A 71 -14.79 9.02 -27.48
N ILE A 72 -13.96 8.66 -28.46
CA ILE A 72 -12.51 8.50 -28.26
C ILE A 72 -11.85 9.84 -27.96
N ARG A 73 -12.24 10.91 -28.66
CA ARG A 73 -11.73 12.26 -28.41
C ARG A 73 -12.12 12.73 -27.01
N ASP A 74 -13.39 12.59 -26.64
CA ASP A 74 -13.93 13.00 -25.35
C ASP A 74 -13.34 12.18 -24.21
N PHE A 75 -13.16 10.87 -24.41
CA PHE A 75 -12.44 10.02 -23.47
C PHE A 75 -10.98 10.44 -23.33
N GLY A 76 -10.31 10.77 -24.44
CA GLY A 76 -8.93 11.25 -24.43
C GLY A 76 -8.76 12.58 -23.70
N VAL A 77 -9.67 13.54 -23.94
CA VAL A 77 -9.71 14.83 -23.21
C VAL A 77 -9.97 14.58 -21.73
N THR A 78 -10.98 13.78 -21.39
CA THR A 78 -11.34 13.46 -20.01
C THR A 78 -10.21 12.75 -19.27
N ALA A 79 -9.52 11.80 -19.92
CA ALA A 79 -8.38 11.10 -19.34
C ALA A 79 -7.19 12.06 -19.12
N ARG A 80 -6.94 12.98 -20.06
CA ARG A 80 -5.90 14.01 -19.92
C ARG A 80 -6.21 14.95 -18.77
N ASP A 81 -7.43 15.45 -18.69
CA ASP A 81 -7.86 16.40 -17.67
C ASP A 81 -7.90 15.72 -16.29
N PHE A 82 -8.30 14.45 -16.23
CA PHE A 82 -8.16 13.64 -15.03
C PHE A 82 -6.69 13.53 -14.59
N TRP A 83 -5.78 13.18 -15.49
CA TRP A 83 -4.35 13.06 -15.16
C TRP A 83 -3.73 14.38 -14.71
N LEU A 84 -4.00 15.48 -15.43
CA LEU A 84 -3.43 16.78 -15.11
C LEU A 84 -3.98 17.33 -13.79
N ASN A 85 -5.30 17.36 -13.63
CA ASN A 85 -5.94 18.03 -12.49
C ASN A 85 -5.94 17.16 -11.22
N TRP A 86 -6.01 15.84 -11.34
CA TRP A 86 -6.16 14.95 -10.18
C TRP A 86 -4.89 14.19 -9.80
N VAL A 87 -3.88 14.15 -10.68
CA VAL A 87 -2.59 13.48 -10.40
C VAL A 87 -1.44 14.47 -10.41
N VAL A 88 -1.26 15.22 -11.50
CA VAL A 88 -0.07 16.11 -11.65
C VAL A 88 -0.16 17.34 -10.77
N GLU A 89 -1.27 18.08 -10.80
CA GLU A 89 -1.42 19.32 -10.06
C GLU A 89 -1.35 19.12 -8.53
N PRO A 90 -2.03 18.12 -7.94
CA PRO A 90 -1.93 17.88 -6.50
C PRO A 90 -0.52 17.45 -6.08
N VAL A 91 0.14 16.59 -6.87
CA VAL A 91 1.54 16.19 -6.61
C VAL A 91 2.48 17.39 -6.68
N ARG A 92 2.28 18.29 -7.66
CA ARG A 92 3.06 19.52 -7.79
C ARG A 92 2.84 20.47 -6.60
N LYS A 93 1.61 20.61 -6.11
CA LYS A 93 1.29 21.39 -4.90
C LYS A 93 1.98 20.80 -3.67
N VAL A 94 1.87 19.50 -3.43
CA VAL A 94 2.55 18.81 -2.31
C VAL A 94 4.07 18.98 -2.39
N ILE A 95 4.68 18.80 -3.57
CA ILE A 95 6.12 19.01 -3.77
C ILE A 95 6.50 20.47 -3.53
N GLY A 96 5.66 21.42 -3.98
CA GLY A 96 5.85 22.85 -3.79
C GLY A 96 5.86 23.24 -2.30
N THR A 97 4.88 22.75 -1.54
CA THR A 97 4.76 23.00 -0.09
C THR A 97 5.90 22.36 0.72
N ILE A 98 6.40 21.18 0.30
CA ILE A 98 7.53 20.52 0.98
C ILE A 98 8.88 21.17 0.61
N ARG A 99 9.03 21.65 -0.64
CA ARG A 99 10.31 22.19 -1.15
C ARG A 99 10.53 23.66 -0.83
N HIS A 100 9.47 24.48 -0.76
CA HIS A 100 9.59 25.85 -0.26
C HIS A 100 9.59 25.81 1.26
N ASP A 101 10.80 25.84 1.80
CA ASP A 101 11.14 25.84 3.21
C ASP A 101 10.29 26.87 3.98
N SER A 102 9.35 26.35 4.78
CA SER A 102 8.47 27.10 5.68
C SER A 102 9.25 27.88 6.74
N GLN A 103 10.55 27.63 6.90
CA GLN A 103 11.43 28.39 7.78
C GLN A 103 12.15 29.54 7.08
N SER A 104 12.40 29.49 5.78
CA SER A 104 13.28 30.47 5.13
C SER A 104 12.62 31.84 4.95
N GLU A 105 11.33 31.90 4.61
CA GLU A 105 10.66 33.19 4.36
C GLU A 105 10.31 33.92 5.66
N ILE A 106 9.86 33.18 6.69
CA ILE A 106 9.52 33.70 8.01
C ILE A 106 10.80 34.09 8.79
N ALA A 107 11.90 33.35 8.65
CA ALA A 107 13.17 33.71 9.29
C ALA A 107 13.87 34.91 8.61
N ILE A 108 13.67 35.12 7.30
CA ILE A 108 14.29 36.25 6.59
C ILE A 108 13.53 37.55 6.88
N MET A 109 12.19 37.56 6.82
CA MET A 109 11.42 38.77 7.16
C MET A 109 11.57 39.16 8.64
N SER A 110 11.55 38.19 9.56
CA SER A 110 11.73 38.49 10.99
C SER A 110 13.13 39.01 11.32
N ARG A 111 14.17 38.55 10.63
CA ARG A 111 15.54 39.03 10.87
C ARG A 111 15.78 40.46 10.39
N ASP A 112 15.20 40.83 9.25
CA ASP A 112 15.37 42.18 8.70
C ASP A 112 14.53 43.21 9.47
N SER A 113 13.30 42.86 9.90
CA SER A 113 12.50 43.72 10.79
C SER A 113 13.11 43.84 12.19
N LEU A 114 13.56 42.73 12.79
CA LEU A 114 14.27 42.75 14.08
C LEU A 114 15.57 43.55 14.04
N LYS A 115 16.23 43.66 12.88
CA LYS A 115 17.45 44.45 12.73
C LYS A 115 17.15 45.95 12.68
N ALA A 116 16.11 46.34 11.93
CA ALA A 116 15.65 47.72 11.87
C ALA A 116 15.15 48.22 13.24
N ASP A 117 14.41 47.39 13.97
CA ASP A 117 13.90 47.74 15.29
C ASP A 117 15.01 47.78 16.36
N ARG A 118 16.03 46.91 16.26
CA ARG A 118 17.23 46.98 17.12
C ARG A 118 18.04 48.24 16.89
N GLU A 119 18.21 48.65 15.63
CA GLU A 119 18.91 49.88 15.29
C GLU A 119 18.15 51.13 15.75
N SER A 120 16.82 51.10 15.69
CA SER A 120 15.96 52.16 16.24
C SER A 120 16.05 52.24 17.76
N LEU A 121 16.03 51.09 18.46
CA LEU A 121 16.17 51.01 19.91
C LEU A 121 17.55 51.49 20.39
N GLU A 122 18.61 51.14 19.67
CA GLU A 122 19.97 51.59 19.96
C GLU A 122 20.08 53.12 19.93
N ARG A 123 19.51 53.76 18.91
CA ARG A 123 19.49 55.23 18.80
C ARG A 123 18.70 55.86 19.94
N MET A 124 17.53 55.31 20.26
CA MET A 124 16.65 55.86 21.30
C MET A 124 17.24 55.74 22.71
N VAL A 125 17.97 54.66 23.02
CA VAL A 125 18.63 54.46 24.31
C VAL A 125 19.88 55.34 24.44
N VAL A 126 20.62 55.54 23.36
CA VAL A 126 21.76 56.46 23.33
C VAL A 126 21.30 57.90 23.55
N ASP A 127 20.24 58.33 22.87
CA ASP A 127 19.66 59.67 23.05
C ASP A 127 19.18 59.87 24.49
N PHE A 128 18.53 58.86 25.08
CA PHE A 128 18.07 58.90 26.46
C PHE A 128 19.22 59.01 27.49
N ALA A 129 20.35 58.30 27.25
CA ALA A 129 21.52 58.37 28.12
C ALA A 129 22.20 59.75 28.04
N VAL A 130 22.28 60.34 26.84
CA VAL A 130 22.85 61.68 26.61
C VAL A 130 22.00 62.77 27.24
N ASP A 131 20.67 62.66 27.15
CA ASP A 131 19.74 63.67 27.68
C ASP A 131 19.62 63.65 29.22
N LYS A 132 19.94 62.53 29.88
CA LYS A 132 19.83 62.38 31.34
C LYS A 132 21.05 61.64 31.96
N PRO A 133 22.22 62.29 32.03
CA PRO A 133 23.46 61.67 32.55
C PRO A 133 23.39 61.29 34.04
N SER A 134 22.58 61.99 34.84
CA SER A 134 22.40 61.75 36.28
C SER A 134 21.69 60.44 36.63
N LEU A 135 20.97 59.81 35.69
CA LEU A 135 20.23 58.56 35.88
C LEU A 135 20.99 57.31 35.40
N ALA A 136 22.08 57.49 34.64
CA ALA A 136 23.00 56.43 34.25
C ALA A 136 24.11 56.17 35.29
N GLY A 137 24.03 56.82 36.47
CA GLY A 137 25.02 56.70 37.54
C GLY A 137 26.25 57.60 37.39
N ALA A 138 26.22 58.59 36.50
CA ALA A 138 27.32 59.53 36.28
C ALA A 138 26.95 60.96 36.71
N SER A 139 27.75 61.57 37.58
CA SER A 139 27.51 62.91 38.13
C SER A 139 27.99 64.06 37.23
N ALA A 140 28.32 63.78 35.97
CA ALA A 140 28.85 64.74 34.98
C ALA A 140 28.41 64.32 33.56
N PRO A 141 28.42 65.24 32.55
CA PRO A 141 28.07 64.88 31.17
C PRO A 141 28.96 63.74 30.66
N LEU A 142 28.33 62.73 30.04
CA LEU A 142 28.97 61.49 29.63
C LEU A 142 30.09 61.74 28.61
N SER A 143 31.25 61.13 28.82
CA SER A 143 32.36 61.12 27.87
C SER A 143 32.07 60.15 26.72
N GLU A 144 32.53 60.45 25.50
CA GLU A 144 32.30 59.66 24.28
C GLU A 144 32.65 58.17 24.45
N ALA A 145 33.63 57.83 25.30
CA ALA A 145 34.00 56.46 25.61
C ALA A 145 32.90 55.66 26.35
N GLN A 146 32.08 56.30 27.18
CA GLN A 146 31.00 55.65 27.93
C GLN A 146 29.75 55.42 27.07
N ILE A 147 29.53 56.29 26.07
CA ILE A 147 28.45 56.13 25.10
C ILE A 147 28.70 54.91 24.20
N VAL A 148 29.97 54.64 23.86
CA VAL A 148 30.38 53.45 23.10
C VAL A 148 30.21 52.16 23.91
N ASP A 149 30.47 52.18 25.22
CA ASP A 149 30.28 51.02 26.11
C ASP A 149 28.79 50.71 26.34
N ILE A 150 27.94 51.73 26.48
CA ILE A 150 26.47 51.55 26.55
C ILE A 150 25.93 50.98 25.24
N ARG A 151 26.42 51.46 24.09
CA ARG A 151 26.07 50.92 22.76
C ARG A 151 26.46 49.44 22.63
N ALA A 152 27.63 49.06 23.13
CA ALA A 152 28.08 47.66 23.13
C ALA A 152 27.18 46.77 24.01
N LYS A 153 26.81 47.22 25.21
CA LYS A 153 25.93 46.48 26.15
C LYS A 153 24.48 46.35 25.67
N VAL A 154 23.97 47.36 24.96
CA VAL A 154 22.65 47.33 24.31
C VAL A 154 22.65 46.37 23.11
N LYS A 155 23.76 46.28 22.37
CA LYS A 155 23.94 45.31 21.27
C LYS A 155 23.97 43.85 21.76
N GLU A 156 24.38 43.63 23.01
CA GLU A 156 24.36 42.33 23.70
C GLU A 156 23.01 42.02 24.38
N GLY A 157 22.08 42.99 24.46
CA GLY A 157 20.70 42.77 24.92
C GLY A 157 20.41 43.05 26.40
N ASP A 158 21.33 43.68 27.14
CA ASP A 158 21.11 44.01 28.56
C ASP A 158 20.52 45.42 28.73
N VAL A 159 19.20 45.48 28.94
CA VAL A 159 18.40 46.72 29.11
C VAL A 159 18.14 47.08 30.58
N THR A 160 18.84 46.43 31.52
CA THR A 160 18.67 46.60 32.98
C THR A 160 18.77 48.06 33.48
N PRO A 161 19.64 48.95 32.93
CA PRO A 161 19.71 50.34 33.37
C PRO A 161 18.45 51.17 33.05
N VAL A 162 17.76 50.84 31.94
CA VAL A 162 16.57 51.56 31.46
C VAL A 162 15.32 51.14 32.26
N LEU A 163 15.25 49.86 32.67
CA LEU A 163 14.14 49.37 33.51
C LEU A 163 14.10 50.02 34.90
N LYS A 164 15.25 50.28 35.52
CA LYS A 164 15.31 50.96 36.84
C LYS A 164 14.85 52.41 36.78
N ALA A 165 15.14 53.12 35.69
CA ALA A 165 14.66 54.49 35.48
C ALA A 165 13.12 54.51 35.27
N PHE A 166 12.58 53.51 34.57
CA PHE A 166 11.14 53.37 34.35
C PHE A 166 10.35 53.13 35.65
N GLU A 167 10.89 52.33 36.56
CA GLU A 167 10.26 52.02 37.86
C GLU A 167 10.22 53.24 38.81
N GLN A 168 11.18 54.16 38.66
CA GLN A 168 11.26 55.38 39.46
C GLN A 168 10.31 56.48 38.96
N ASP A 169 10.10 56.59 37.64
CA ASP A 169 9.15 57.54 37.03
C ASP A 169 7.69 57.07 37.14
N LEU A 170 7.42 55.76 37.26
CA LEU A 170 6.07 55.23 37.49
C LEU A 170 5.49 55.63 38.87
N ARG A 171 6.33 56.06 39.82
CA ARG A 171 5.91 56.46 41.17
C ARG A 171 5.20 57.82 41.23
N GLN A 172 5.27 58.66 40.18
CA GLN A 172 4.62 59.97 40.15
C GLN A 172 3.87 60.24 38.82
N PRO A 173 2.68 59.65 38.63
CA PRO A 173 2.00 59.60 37.33
C PRO A 173 1.54 60.96 36.79
N PHE A 174 1.24 61.94 37.64
CA PHE A 174 0.70 63.24 37.20
C PHE A 174 1.78 64.22 36.68
N VAL A 175 3.03 64.08 37.14
CA VAL A 175 4.14 64.96 36.71
C VAL A 175 4.75 64.47 35.38
N GLY A 176 4.75 63.16 35.12
CA GLY A 176 5.26 62.56 33.87
C GLY A 176 4.35 62.75 32.65
N ALA A 177 3.04 62.86 32.84
CA ALA A 177 2.08 63.16 31.76
C ALA A 177 2.24 64.58 31.21
N LEU A 178 2.50 65.56 32.07
CA LEU A 178 2.73 66.96 31.70
C LEU A 178 4.11 67.21 31.08
N ARG A 179 5.10 66.35 31.37
CA ARG A 179 6.45 66.41 30.78
C ARG A 179 6.62 65.65 29.46
N GLY A 180 5.60 64.92 29.00
CA GLY A 180 5.62 64.21 27.71
C GLY A 180 6.12 62.76 27.74
N ASP A 181 6.59 62.26 28.89
CA ASP A 181 7.12 60.88 29.04
C ASP A 181 6.00 59.81 28.97
N LEU A 182 4.79 60.13 29.42
CA LEU A 182 3.65 59.20 29.36
C LEU A 182 3.12 58.99 27.93
N VAL A 183 3.20 60.03 27.09
CA VAL A 183 2.80 59.93 25.67
C VAL A 183 3.81 59.08 24.91
N ARG A 184 5.10 59.21 25.23
CA ARG A 184 6.18 58.41 24.65
C ARG A 184 6.06 56.93 25.05
N SER A 185 5.73 56.63 26.31
CA SER A 185 5.52 55.24 26.75
C SER A 185 4.28 54.60 26.12
N LEU A 186 3.18 55.36 25.97
CA LEU A 186 1.99 54.91 25.25
C LEU A 186 2.28 54.63 23.76
N LEU A 187 3.07 55.49 23.10
CA LEU A 187 3.52 55.28 21.72
C LEU A 187 4.38 54.01 21.57
N ILE A 188 5.30 53.76 22.50
CA ILE A 188 6.10 52.53 22.53
C ILE A 188 5.19 51.31 22.67
N GLN A 189 4.17 51.39 23.52
CA GLN A 189 3.23 50.29 23.72
C GLN A 189 2.37 50.03 22.46
N VAL A 190 1.91 51.08 21.77
CA VAL A 190 1.21 50.93 20.49
C VAL A 190 2.10 50.28 19.43
N GLN A 191 3.39 50.66 19.36
CA GLN A 191 4.34 50.03 18.44
C GLN A 191 4.62 48.56 18.79
N LYS A 192 4.74 48.23 20.08
CA LYS A 192 4.86 46.85 20.53
C LYS A 192 3.64 46.01 20.13
N THR A 193 2.44 46.52 20.36
CA THR A 193 1.20 45.81 19.98
C THR A 193 1.09 45.64 18.46
N LYS A 194 1.59 46.59 17.66
CA LYS A 194 1.66 46.46 16.20
C LYS A 194 2.58 45.31 15.79
N VAL A 195 3.77 45.22 16.40
CA VAL A 195 4.73 44.13 16.13
C VAL A 195 4.16 42.78 16.59
N ASP A 196 3.58 42.71 17.79
CA ASP A 196 2.95 41.48 18.30
C ASP A 196 1.79 41.03 17.41
N LEU A 197 1.01 41.97 16.86
CA LEU A 197 -0.06 41.69 15.92
C LEU A 197 0.48 41.20 14.57
N GLU A 198 1.54 41.82 14.02
CA GLU A 198 2.18 41.36 12.77
C GLU A 198 2.76 39.95 12.92
N VAL A 199 3.38 39.64 14.07
CA VAL A 199 3.86 38.28 14.40
C VAL A 199 2.69 37.29 14.54
N ALA A 200 1.59 37.68 15.17
CA ALA A 200 0.39 36.84 15.26
C ALA A 200 -0.25 36.57 13.89
N ILE A 201 -0.32 37.59 13.01
CA ILE A 201 -0.81 37.45 11.63
C ILE A 201 0.09 36.51 10.83
N SER A 202 1.41 36.59 11.01
CA SER A 202 2.36 35.63 10.43
C SER A 202 2.15 34.21 10.96
N GLY A 203 1.82 34.05 12.24
CA GLY A 203 1.44 32.76 12.83
C GLY A 203 0.16 32.17 12.23
N ILE A 204 -0.83 33.00 11.87
CA ILE A 204 -2.05 32.56 11.18
C ILE A 204 -1.73 32.05 9.77
N ASP A 205 -0.84 32.74 9.04
CA ASP A 205 -0.43 32.31 7.71
C ASP A 205 0.27 30.94 7.76
N ALA A 206 1.11 30.70 8.77
CA ALA A 206 1.70 29.39 9.02
C ALA A 206 0.66 28.30 9.32
N LEU A 207 -0.40 28.64 10.07
CA LEU A 207 -1.50 27.70 10.36
C LEU A 207 -2.32 27.37 9.11
N LEU A 208 -2.64 28.35 8.26
CA LEU A 208 -3.34 28.14 7.00
C LEU A 208 -2.50 27.29 6.03
N ARG A 209 -1.19 27.52 5.97
CA ARG A 209 -0.25 26.75 5.15
C ARG A 209 -0.08 25.30 5.64
N SER A 210 -0.18 25.06 6.95
CA SER A 210 -0.18 23.69 7.51
C SER A 210 -1.44 22.90 7.16
N GLN A 211 -2.59 23.59 7.01
CA GLN A 211 -3.86 22.99 6.61
C GLN A 211 -3.98 22.82 5.09
N GLU A 212 -3.31 23.67 4.30
CA GLU A 212 -3.21 23.53 2.84
C GLU A 212 -2.66 22.16 2.43
N LEU A 213 -1.73 21.60 3.21
CA LEU A 213 -1.14 20.28 2.97
C LEU A 213 -2.17 19.16 3.19
N VAL A 214 -2.99 19.25 4.24
CA VAL A 214 -4.08 18.30 4.50
C VAL A 214 -5.14 18.39 3.40
N PHE A 215 -5.53 19.61 2.99
CA PHE A 215 -6.43 19.81 1.86
C PHE A 215 -5.85 19.26 0.54
N GLY A 216 -4.54 19.40 0.34
CA GLY A 216 -3.82 18.82 -0.79
C GLY A 216 -3.89 17.29 -0.82
N PHE A 217 -3.68 16.62 0.32
CA PHE A 217 -3.80 15.16 0.41
C PHE A 217 -5.23 14.66 0.24
N VAL A 218 -6.21 15.35 0.81
CA VAL A 218 -7.63 15.01 0.63
C VAL A 218 -8.04 15.13 -0.84
N GLY A 219 -7.56 16.15 -1.55
CA GLY A 219 -7.79 16.30 -3.00
C GLY A 219 -7.09 15.24 -3.85
N LEU A 220 -5.95 14.70 -3.40
CA LEU A 220 -5.15 13.70 -4.11
C LEU A 220 -5.74 12.27 -3.97
N THR A 221 -6.39 11.99 -2.84
CA THR A 221 -6.97 10.68 -2.50
C THR A 221 -7.90 10.09 -3.58
N PRO A 222 -8.93 10.80 -4.08
CA PRO A 222 -9.81 10.27 -5.12
C PRO A 222 -9.07 9.95 -6.43
N GLY A 223 -8.04 10.73 -6.80
CA GLY A 223 -7.22 10.49 -7.99
C GLY A 223 -6.42 9.19 -7.92
N ILE A 224 -5.81 8.92 -6.76
CA ILE A 224 -5.10 7.64 -6.51
C ILE A 224 -6.08 6.47 -6.52
N LEU A 225 -7.21 6.59 -5.83
CA LEU A 225 -8.19 5.50 -5.70
C LEU A 225 -8.69 5.06 -7.09
N VAL A 226 -9.09 6.01 -7.92
CA VAL A 226 -9.54 5.73 -9.29
C VAL A 226 -8.41 5.12 -10.13
N SER A 227 -7.19 5.63 -10.03
CA SER A 227 -6.03 5.10 -10.78
C SER A 227 -5.71 3.64 -10.40
N VAL A 228 -5.72 3.32 -9.10
CA VAL A 228 -5.50 1.95 -8.61
C VAL A 228 -6.65 1.03 -9.00
N ALA A 229 -7.90 1.50 -8.93
CA ALA A 229 -9.06 0.74 -9.36
C ALA A 229 -8.98 0.39 -10.86
N VAL A 230 -8.64 1.35 -11.71
CA VAL A 230 -8.47 1.14 -13.15
C VAL A 230 -7.33 0.17 -13.43
N LEU A 231 -6.15 0.35 -12.81
CA LEU A 231 -4.99 -0.53 -13.00
C LEU A 231 -5.25 -1.96 -12.51
N SER A 232 -5.90 -2.13 -11.36
CA SER A 232 -6.25 -3.45 -10.83
C SER A 232 -7.31 -4.15 -11.69
N TYR A 233 -8.30 -3.41 -12.20
CA TYR A 233 -9.30 -3.92 -13.12
C TYR A 233 -8.69 -4.36 -14.46
N LEU A 234 -7.86 -3.52 -15.10
CA LEU A 234 -7.16 -3.85 -16.34
C LEU A 234 -6.24 -5.06 -16.15
N ARG A 235 -5.50 -5.12 -15.05
CA ARG A 235 -4.64 -6.27 -14.74
C ARG A 235 -5.46 -7.54 -14.50
N GLY A 236 -6.60 -7.44 -13.81
CA GLY A 236 -7.53 -8.55 -13.63
C GLY A 236 -8.13 -9.05 -14.95
N MET A 237 -8.54 -8.14 -15.83
CA MET A 237 -9.11 -8.49 -17.14
C MET A 237 -8.07 -9.15 -18.06
N LEU A 238 -6.86 -8.59 -18.14
CA LEU A 238 -5.81 -9.08 -19.02
C LEU A 238 -5.16 -10.38 -18.53
N PHE A 239 -5.00 -10.55 -17.21
CA PHE A 239 -4.23 -11.67 -16.64
C PHE A 239 -5.07 -12.72 -15.87
N SER A 240 -6.24 -12.36 -15.32
CA SER A 240 -6.92 -13.20 -14.31
C SER A 240 -8.05 -14.07 -14.86
N ASN A 241 -8.87 -13.59 -15.80
CA ASN A 241 -10.25 -14.07 -15.86
C ASN A 241 -10.53 -15.43 -16.54
N ARG A 242 -9.52 -16.20 -16.94
CA ARG A 242 -9.74 -17.56 -17.50
C ARG A 242 -8.76 -18.61 -17.00
N ARG A 243 -7.52 -18.23 -16.68
CA ARG A 243 -6.49 -19.20 -16.26
C ARG A 243 -6.61 -19.58 -14.79
N GLY A 244 -7.03 -18.67 -13.91
CA GLY A 244 -7.18 -18.96 -12.47
C GLY A 244 -8.34 -19.93 -12.19
N ALA A 245 -9.55 -19.57 -12.63
CA ALA A 245 -10.75 -20.39 -12.43
C ALA A 245 -10.64 -21.77 -13.12
N GLN A 246 -10.11 -21.84 -14.36
CA GLN A 246 -9.90 -23.13 -15.03
C GLN A 246 -8.88 -24.01 -14.31
N ARG A 247 -7.76 -23.43 -13.84
CA ARG A 247 -6.76 -24.21 -13.07
C ARG A 247 -7.32 -24.68 -11.74
N HIS A 248 -8.16 -23.88 -11.10
CA HIS A 248 -8.85 -24.28 -9.88
C HIS A 248 -9.82 -25.44 -10.14
N GLY A 249 -10.69 -25.34 -11.16
CA GLY A 249 -11.59 -26.43 -11.57
C GLY A 249 -10.86 -27.69 -12.02
N GLU A 250 -9.73 -27.57 -12.73
CA GLU A 250 -8.88 -28.71 -13.10
C GLU A 250 -8.26 -29.40 -11.88
N ARG A 251 -7.88 -28.64 -10.84
CA ARG A 251 -7.34 -29.17 -9.58
C ARG A 251 -8.44 -29.88 -8.78
N VAL A 252 -9.60 -29.25 -8.61
CA VAL A 252 -10.77 -29.85 -7.96
C VAL A 252 -11.17 -31.15 -8.66
N GLY A 253 -11.25 -31.14 -10.00
CA GLY A 253 -11.54 -32.35 -10.77
C GLY A 253 -10.49 -33.45 -10.61
N ARG A 254 -9.20 -33.12 -10.39
CA ARG A 254 -8.19 -34.12 -10.04
C ARG A 254 -8.41 -34.68 -8.64
N CYS A 255 -8.73 -33.86 -7.65
CA CYS A 255 -9.03 -34.32 -6.29
C CYS A 255 -10.22 -35.30 -6.27
N VAL A 256 -11.30 -34.97 -6.99
CA VAL A 256 -12.48 -35.85 -7.11
C VAL A 256 -12.13 -37.19 -7.75
N ARG A 257 -11.27 -37.20 -8.79
CA ARG A 257 -10.80 -38.44 -9.42
C ARG A 257 -9.95 -39.28 -8.48
N THR A 258 -9.07 -38.65 -7.71
CA THR A 258 -8.27 -39.35 -6.69
C THR A 258 -9.16 -39.92 -5.59
N LEU A 259 -10.15 -39.18 -5.11
CA LEU A 259 -11.13 -39.67 -4.13
C LEU A 259 -11.94 -40.86 -4.68
N ARG A 260 -12.31 -40.83 -5.97
CA ARG A 260 -12.94 -41.97 -6.66
C ARG A 260 -11.99 -43.16 -6.83
N SER A 261 -10.69 -42.92 -7.06
CA SER A 261 -9.67 -43.98 -7.11
C SER A 261 -9.59 -44.69 -5.77
N ILE A 262 -9.58 -43.93 -4.67
CA ILE A 262 -9.61 -44.44 -3.29
C ILE A 262 -10.88 -45.27 -3.04
N ASP A 263 -12.06 -44.74 -3.39
CA ASP A 263 -13.34 -45.46 -3.27
C ASP A 263 -13.34 -46.79 -4.05
N ARG A 264 -12.75 -46.78 -5.24
CA ARG A 264 -12.57 -47.97 -6.07
C ARG A 264 -11.63 -49.00 -5.42
N ILE A 265 -10.53 -48.56 -4.80
CA ILE A 265 -9.62 -49.45 -4.05
C ILE A 265 -10.39 -50.14 -2.93
N PHE A 266 -11.20 -49.42 -2.17
CA PHE A 266 -12.03 -50.02 -1.10
C PHE A 266 -13.13 -50.94 -1.63
N SER A 267 -13.65 -50.69 -2.83
CA SER A 267 -14.69 -51.51 -3.46
C SER A 267 -14.13 -52.80 -4.09
N GLU A 268 -12.91 -52.76 -4.61
CA GLU A 268 -12.22 -53.91 -5.22
C GLU A 268 -11.36 -54.70 -4.21
N ALA A 269 -11.11 -54.16 -3.02
CA ALA A 269 -10.28 -54.80 -2.00
C ALA A 269 -10.92 -56.09 -1.49
N THR A 270 -10.19 -57.19 -1.62
CA THR A 270 -10.52 -58.45 -0.94
C THR A 270 -10.01 -58.38 0.50
N PRO A 271 -10.89 -58.41 1.52
CA PRO A 271 -10.47 -58.33 2.90
C PRO A 271 -9.56 -59.51 3.26
N SER A 272 -8.43 -59.23 3.90
CA SER A 272 -7.59 -60.27 4.50
C SER A 272 -8.29 -60.87 5.73
N GLN A 273 -7.79 -62.01 6.25
CA GLN A 273 -8.40 -62.78 7.35
C GLN A 273 -8.70 -61.95 8.62
N ASN A 274 -8.03 -60.80 8.80
CA ASN A 274 -8.23 -59.89 9.93
C ASN A 274 -9.10 -58.65 9.61
N ASN A 275 -9.88 -58.66 8.52
CA ASN A 275 -10.67 -57.50 8.07
C ASN A 275 -9.80 -56.25 7.78
N LEU A 276 -8.55 -56.50 7.38
CA LEU A 276 -7.54 -55.52 6.98
C LEU A 276 -7.35 -55.56 5.48
N LEU A 277 -6.97 -54.42 4.88
CA LEU A 277 -6.56 -54.37 3.48
C LEU A 277 -5.35 -55.26 3.21
N SER A 278 -5.32 -55.88 2.04
CA SER A 278 -4.10 -56.50 1.52
C SER A 278 -2.99 -55.45 1.46
N TYR A 279 -1.74 -55.85 1.75
CA TYR A 279 -0.58 -54.95 1.72
C TYR A 279 -0.43 -54.21 0.37
N LYS A 280 -0.83 -54.84 -0.74
CA LYS A 280 -0.85 -54.22 -2.07
C LYS A 280 -1.83 -53.05 -2.13
N ASP A 281 -3.07 -53.27 -1.69
CA ASP A 281 -4.14 -52.28 -1.76
C ASP A 281 -3.92 -51.15 -0.75
N HIS A 282 -3.32 -51.49 0.40
CA HIS A 282 -2.87 -50.50 1.38
C HIS A 282 -1.76 -49.59 0.81
N GLY A 283 -0.77 -50.14 0.08
CA GLY A 283 0.26 -49.34 -0.57
C GLY A 283 -0.30 -48.40 -1.64
N LEU A 284 -1.29 -48.86 -2.41
CA LEU A 284 -2.02 -48.03 -3.37
C LEU A 284 -2.81 -46.91 -2.67
N LEU A 285 -3.50 -47.23 -1.57
CA LEU A 285 -4.25 -46.27 -0.76
C LEU A 285 -3.34 -45.14 -0.25
N VAL A 286 -2.20 -45.47 0.35
CA VAL A 286 -1.24 -44.47 0.87
C VAL A 286 -0.73 -43.56 -0.25
N THR A 287 -0.51 -44.11 -1.44
CA THR A 287 -0.06 -43.34 -2.61
C THR A 287 -1.13 -42.34 -3.06
N GLU A 288 -2.39 -42.77 -3.17
CA GLU A 288 -3.50 -41.91 -3.58
C GLU A 288 -3.81 -40.83 -2.53
N VAL A 289 -3.73 -41.17 -1.23
CA VAL A 289 -3.84 -40.19 -0.14
C VAL A 289 -2.73 -39.14 -0.22
N HIS A 290 -1.50 -39.54 -0.51
CA HIS A 290 -0.39 -38.60 -0.69
C HIS A 290 -0.60 -37.66 -1.89
N ILE A 291 -1.11 -38.18 -3.01
CA ILE A 291 -1.47 -37.37 -4.17
C ILE A 291 -2.55 -36.35 -3.80
N LEU A 292 -3.58 -36.78 -3.06
CA LEU A 292 -4.67 -35.90 -2.63
C LEU A 292 -4.18 -34.80 -1.68
N ARG A 293 -3.31 -35.13 -0.72
CA ARG A 293 -2.64 -34.17 0.18
C ARG A 293 -1.88 -33.10 -0.61
N ASN A 294 -1.06 -33.51 -1.56
CA ASN A 294 -0.31 -32.58 -2.40
C ASN A 294 -1.22 -31.68 -3.25
N LEU A 295 -2.31 -32.22 -3.80
CA LEU A 295 -3.25 -31.44 -4.60
C LEU A 295 -3.97 -30.36 -3.79
N VAL A 296 -4.32 -30.65 -2.53
CA VAL A 296 -4.98 -29.70 -1.64
C VAL A 296 -4.02 -28.62 -1.17
N SER A 297 -2.84 -29.00 -0.66
CA SER A 297 -1.86 -28.03 -0.11
C SER A 297 -1.19 -27.15 -1.17
N ALA A 298 -0.82 -27.71 -2.33
CA ALA A 298 -0.33 -26.89 -3.45
C ALA A 298 -1.46 -26.09 -4.13
N GLY A 299 -2.70 -26.55 -3.95
CA GLY A 299 -3.89 -26.02 -4.58
C GLY A 299 -4.44 -24.75 -3.94
N ARG A 300 -4.22 -24.56 -2.61
CA ARG A 300 -5.03 -23.69 -1.75
C ARG A 300 -6.52 -23.81 -2.10
N LEU A 301 -6.98 -25.05 -2.17
CA LEU A 301 -8.37 -25.36 -2.52
C LEU A 301 -9.34 -24.97 -1.40
N MET A 302 -8.84 -24.91 -0.16
CA MET A 302 -9.62 -24.68 1.05
C MET A 302 -8.93 -23.61 1.92
N PRO A 303 -9.67 -22.92 2.81
CA PRO A 303 -9.08 -22.12 3.88
C PRO A 303 -8.16 -22.96 4.77
N ARG A 304 -7.15 -22.33 5.38
CA ARG A 304 -6.12 -23.02 6.18
C ARG A 304 -6.68 -23.86 7.34
N GLU A 305 -7.73 -23.40 7.99
CA GLU A 305 -8.38 -24.09 9.11
C GLU A 305 -8.97 -25.43 8.63
N ILE A 306 -9.75 -25.37 7.57
CA ILE A 306 -10.43 -26.53 6.96
C ILE A 306 -9.43 -27.48 6.29
N GLU A 307 -8.35 -26.94 5.72
CA GLU A 307 -7.25 -27.75 5.21
C GLU A 307 -6.62 -28.60 6.31
N SER A 308 -6.42 -28.05 7.51
CA SER A 308 -5.84 -28.81 8.63
C SER A 308 -6.74 -29.98 9.04
N GLU A 309 -8.04 -29.74 9.19
CA GLU A 309 -9.04 -30.78 9.50
C GLU A 309 -9.08 -31.87 8.42
N PHE A 310 -9.04 -31.47 7.14
CA PHE A 310 -9.02 -32.40 6.01
C PHE A 310 -7.77 -33.28 6.00
N LEU A 311 -6.61 -32.71 6.32
CA LEU A 311 -5.35 -33.45 6.37
C LEU A 311 -5.34 -34.45 7.54
N GLU A 312 -5.92 -34.09 8.68
CA GLU A 312 -6.10 -34.99 9.82
C GLU A 312 -7.02 -36.17 9.44
N ASP A 313 -8.14 -35.88 8.78
CA ASP A 313 -9.05 -36.91 8.27
C ASP A 313 -8.39 -37.83 7.22
N LEU A 314 -7.51 -37.31 6.38
CA LEU A 314 -6.73 -38.10 5.42
C LEU A 314 -5.68 -38.99 6.09
N ASP A 315 -5.00 -38.48 7.12
CA ASP A 315 -4.05 -39.28 7.89
C ASP A 315 -4.80 -40.42 8.63
N ASP A 316 -6.03 -40.16 9.08
CA ASP A 316 -6.94 -41.16 9.63
C ASP A 316 -7.32 -42.28 8.64
N LEU A 317 -7.47 -41.93 7.36
CA LEU A 317 -7.74 -42.85 6.26
C LEU A 317 -6.51 -43.71 5.89
N ALA A 318 -5.31 -43.12 5.95
CA ALA A 318 -4.05 -43.80 5.66
C ALA A 318 -3.60 -44.75 6.78
N ASN A 319 -4.01 -44.50 8.03
CA ASN A 319 -3.67 -45.36 9.16
C ASN A 319 -4.26 -46.77 9.02
N VAL A 320 -3.48 -47.79 9.40
CA VAL A 320 -3.88 -49.21 9.36
C VAL A 320 -4.98 -49.46 10.39
N LYS A 321 -6.23 -49.28 9.98
CA LYS A 321 -7.44 -49.56 10.75
C LYS A 321 -8.28 -50.62 10.00
N GLY A 322 -9.36 -51.09 10.63
CA GLY A 322 -10.30 -51.99 9.95
C GLY A 322 -10.93 -51.33 8.72
N ILE A 323 -11.16 -52.11 7.66
CA ILE A 323 -11.66 -51.61 6.36
C ILE A 323 -12.94 -50.78 6.53
N GLN A 324 -13.85 -51.20 7.41
CA GLN A 324 -15.10 -50.50 7.67
C GLN A 324 -14.91 -49.09 8.28
N ILE A 325 -13.89 -48.93 9.14
CA ILE A 325 -13.58 -47.64 9.75
C ILE A 325 -13.01 -46.69 8.69
N GLN A 326 -12.14 -47.19 7.83
CA GLN A 326 -11.56 -46.42 6.73
C GLN A 326 -12.61 -46.04 5.67
N GLN A 327 -13.54 -46.93 5.33
CA GLN A 327 -14.67 -46.61 4.45
C GLN A 327 -15.56 -45.51 5.02
N ARG A 328 -15.89 -45.55 6.33
CA ARG A 328 -16.64 -44.48 7.00
C ARG A 328 -15.87 -43.15 7.03
N ALA A 329 -14.55 -43.20 7.21
CA ALA A 329 -13.71 -41.99 7.12
C ALA A 329 -13.73 -41.39 5.71
N LEU A 330 -13.70 -42.21 4.66
CA LEU A 330 -13.85 -41.77 3.29
C LEU A 330 -15.22 -41.09 3.03
N GLU A 331 -16.30 -41.68 3.55
CA GLU A 331 -17.65 -41.09 3.46
C GLU A 331 -17.73 -39.75 4.22
N ARG A 332 -17.14 -39.66 5.41
CA ARG A 332 -17.03 -38.42 6.20
C ARG A 332 -16.32 -37.34 5.40
N ILE A 333 -15.17 -37.66 4.79
CA ILE A 333 -14.42 -36.73 3.94
C ILE A 333 -15.26 -36.28 2.74
N ARG A 334 -15.91 -37.21 2.06
CA ARG A 334 -16.74 -36.89 0.88
C ARG A 334 -17.90 -35.97 1.24
N TRP A 335 -18.51 -36.16 2.40
CA TRP A 335 -19.64 -35.35 2.86
C TRP A 335 -19.20 -33.99 3.42
N ALA A 336 -18.27 -33.97 4.38
CA ALA A 336 -17.84 -32.76 5.08
C ALA A 336 -17.19 -31.76 4.12
N TYR A 337 -16.36 -32.25 3.19
CA TYR A 337 -15.60 -31.39 2.27
C TYR A 337 -16.22 -31.27 0.87
N ALA A 338 -17.46 -31.76 0.68
CA ALA A 338 -18.18 -31.69 -0.58
C ALA A 338 -18.21 -30.27 -1.17
N ARG A 339 -18.42 -29.26 -0.32
CA ARG A 339 -18.51 -27.85 -0.72
C ARG A 339 -17.24 -27.34 -1.42
N TRP A 340 -16.07 -27.81 -1.02
CA TRP A 340 -14.78 -27.37 -1.60
C TRP A 340 -14.27 -28.31 -2.68
N LEU A 341 -14.83 -29.51 -2.78
CA LEU A 341 -14.49 -30.52 -3.79
C LEU A 341 -15.50 -30.59 -4.94
N GLN A 342 -16.61 -29.86 -4.88
CA GLN A 342 -17.57 -29.72 -5.99
C GLN A 342 -17.20 -28.52 -6.87
N THR A 343 -17.17 -28.75 -8.18
CA THR A 343 -17.14 -27.68 -9.16
C THR A 343 -18.55 -27.12 -9.31
N ASN A 344 -18.78 -25.88 -8.87
CA ASN A 344 -19.96 -25.11 -9.28
C ASN A 344 -19.98 -24.88 -10.79
#